data_AF-A0A969L5T6-F1
#
_entry.id   AF-A0A969L5T6-F1
#
_cell.length_a   1.000
_cell.length_b   1.000
_cell.length_c   1.000
_cell.angle_alpha   90.00
_cell.angle_beta   90.00
_cell.angle_gamma   90.00
#
_symmetry.space_group_name_H-M   'P 1'
#
loop_
_entity.id
_entity.type
_entity.pdbx_description
1 polymer ?
#
loop_
_entity_poly.entity_id
_entity_poly.type
_entity_poly.pdbx_seq_one_letter_code
_entity_poly.pdbx_strand_id
1 'polypeptide(L)'
;MNTQAENKELVFIYNQNKRFDKTCLARVKSLNVRLNEINLAKEPVTATQIKELADKIGIPVHSLINAEMVEELSPSRKPNC
;
A
#
# COMPACT_ATOMS: atom_id res chain seq x y z
N MET A 1 6.15 -36.71 -5.69
CA MET A 1 5.00 -35.83 -5.40
C MET A 1 5.26 -34.50 -6.08
N ASN A 2 4.57 -34.22 -7.19
CA ASN A 2 4.72 -32.98 -7.94
C ASN A 2 3.90 -31.88 -7.27
N THR A 3 4.54 -31.03 -6.48
CA THR A 3 3.88 -29.80 -6.00
C THR A 3 4.19 -28.71 -7.03
N GLN A 4 3.25 -28.46 -7.95
CA GLN A 4 3.29 -27.25 -8.75
C GLN A 4 3.25 -26.06 -7.79
N ALA A 5 4.39 -25.41 -7.58
CA ALA A 5 4.44 -24.10 -6.97
C ALA A 5 3.73 -23.16 -7.94
N GLU A 6 2.43 -22.96 -7.73
CA GLU A 6 1.69 -21.91 -8.44
C GLU A 6 2.51 -20.64 -8.31
N ASN A 7 2.86 -20.07 -9.46
CA ASN A 7 3.77 -18.96 -9.67
C ASN A 7 3.12 -17.65 -9.16
N LYS A 8 2.75 -17.62 -7.88
CA LYS A 8 2.01 -16.53 -7.23
C LYS A 8 2.98 -15.38 -7.02
N GLU A 9 2.85 -14.38 -7.86
CA GLU A 9 3.51 -13.10 -7.71
C GLU A 9 2.66 -12.21 -6.80
N LEU A 10 3.31 -11.63 -5.79
CA LEU A 10 2.67 -10.71 -4.85
C LEU A 10 3.41 -9.38 -4.91
N VAL A 11 2.67 -8.31 -5.21
CA VAL A 11 3.18 -6.94 -5.11
C VAL A 11 2.83 -6.41 -3.73
N PHE A 12 3.84 -6.05 -2.94
CA PHE A 12 3.66 -5.48 -1.61
C PHE A 12 4.09 -4.00 -1.62
N ILE A 13 3.11 -3.12 -1.48
CA ILE A 13 3.31 -1.67 -1.41
C ILE A 13 3.32 -1.28 0.07
N TYR A 14 4.39 -0.64 0.53
CA TYR A 14 4.57 -0.30 1.93
C TYR A 14 5.39 0.97 2.14
N ASN A 15 5.32 1.56 3.32
CA ASN A 15 6.17 2.66 3.77
C ASN A 15 7.07 2.18 4.91
N GLN A 16 8.37 2.05 4.64
CA GLN A 16 9.32 1.56 5.66
C GLN A 16 9.42 2.46 6.90
N ASN A 17 8.93 3.69 6.89
CA ASN A 17 8.95 4.56 8.07
C ASN A 17 7.78 4.25 9.02
N LYS A 18 6.76 3.50 8.58
CA LYS A 18 5.64 3.05 9.42
C LYS A 18 5.99 1.73 10.11
N ARG A 19 5.82 1.69 11.44
CA ARG A 19 6.11 0.49 12.26
C ARG A 19 5.25 -0.71 11.81
N PHE A 20 3.96 -0.48 11.56
CA PHE A 20 3.02 -1.49 11.11
C PHE A 20 3.48 -2.14 9.79
N ASP A 21 3.81 -1.33 8.80
CA ASP A 21 4.28 -1.74 7.49
C ASP A 21 5.55 -2.61 7.56
N LYS A 22 6.50 -2.30 8.46
CA LYS A 22 7.69 -3.15 8.68
C LYS A 22 7.31 -4.55 9.19
N THR A 23 6.36 -4.61 10.12
CA THR A 23 5.86 -5.89 10.65
C THR A 23 5.15 -6.69 9.57
N CYS A 24 4.31 -6.03 8.76
CA CYS A 24 3.66 -6.66 7.62
C CYS A 24 4.68 -7.16 6.58
N LEU A 25 5.73 -6.38 6.28
CA LEU A 25 6.81 -6.80 5.38
C LEU A 25 7.48 -8.09 5.84
N ALA A 26 7.81 -8.19 7.14
CA ALA A 26 8.40 -9.41 7.70
C ALA A 26 7.46 -10.61 7.54
N ARG A 27 6.15 -10.41 7.73
CA ARG A 27 5.15 -11.46 7.52
C ARG A 27 5.05 -11.87 6.05
N VAL A 28 5.01 -10.91 5.14
CA VAL A 28 4.94 -11.17 3.70
C VAL A 28 6.20 -11.89 3.20
N LYS A 29 7.39 -11.53 3.70
CA LYS A 29 8.65 -12.23 3.40
C LYS A 29 8.68 -13.69 3.87
N SER A 30 7.88 -14.03 4.88
CA SER A 30 7.73 -15.42 5.32
C SER A 30 6.83 -16.27 4.41
N LEU A 31 6.12 -15.65 3.46
CA LEU A 31 5.32 -16.37 2.48
C LEU A 31 6.23 -16.93 1.38
N ASN A 32 6.00 -18.19 0.98
CA ASN A 32 6.72 -18.81 -0.12
C ASN A 32 6.13 -18.37 -1.48
N VAL A 33 6.22 -17.07 -1.77
CA VAL A 33 5.70 -16.42 -2.99
C VAL A 33 6.77 -15.53 -3.60
N ARG A 34 6.64 -15.24 -4.90
CA ARG A 34 7.52 -14.27 -5.56
C ARG A 34 7.09 -12.87 -5.15
N LEU A 35 7.88 -12.24 -4.28
CA LEU A 35 7.58 -10.92 -3.72
C LEU A 35 8.19 -9.80 -4.59
N ASN A 36 7.36 -8.86 -5.03
CA ASN A 36 7.78 -7.59 -5.60
C ASN A 36 7.49 -6.46 -4.59
N GLU A 37 8.53 -5.75 -4.17
CA GLU A 37 8.47 -4.74 -3.11
C GLU A 37 8.43 -3.32 -3.68
N ILE A 38 7.41 -2.54 -3.33
CA ILE A 38 7.33 -1.11 -3.65
C ILE A 38 7.37 -0.31 -2.35
N ASN A 39 8.46 0.42 -2.13
CA ASN A 39 8.70 1.18 -0.92
C ASN A 39 8.42 2.66 -1.14
N LEU A 40 7.26 3.12 -0.66
CA LEU A 40 6.77 4.49 -0.81
C LEU A 40 7.65 5.56 -0.16
N ALA A 41 8.50 5.17 0.81
CA ALA A 41 9.44 6.11 1.42
C ALA A 41 10.67 6.39 0.54
N LYS A 42 10.97 5.50 -0.41
CA LYS A 42 12.10 5.62 -1.33
C LYS A 42 11.66 6.10 -2.69
N GLU A 43 10.54 5.56 -3.17
CA GLU A 43 9.98 5.84 -4.48
C GLU A 43 8.50 6.18 -4.32
N PRO A 44 8.14 7.48 -4.32
CA PRO A 44 6.74 7.88 -4.24
C PRO A 44 6.02 7.45 -5.52
N VAL A 45 4.83 6.87 -5.36
CA VAL A 45 3.97 6.50 -6.49
C VAL A 45 3.32 7.74 -7.10
N THR A 46 3.30 7.79 -8.43
CA THR A 46 2.62 8.84 -9.18
C THR A 46 1.10 8.66 -9.15
N ALA A 47 0.36 9.74 -9.41
CA ALA A 47 -1.10 9.68 -9.52
C ALA A 47 -1.58 8.66 -10.58
N THR A 48 -0.84 8.53 -11.69
CA THR A 48 -1.12 7.55 -12.75
C THR A 48 -0.97 6.13 -12.22
N GLN A 49 0.13 5.82 -11.51
CA GLN A 49 0.35 4.49 -10.93
C GLN A 49 -0.70 4.14 -9.88
N ILE A 50 -1.14 5.10 -9.06
CA ILE A 50 -2.24 4.89 -8.10
C ILE A 50 -3.52 4.51 -8.83
N LYS A 51 -3.84 5.21 -9.93
CA LYS A 51 -5.02 4.90 -10.75
C LYS A 51 -4.93 3.49 -11.36
N GLU A 52 -3.79 3.16 -11.96
CA GLU A 52 -3.56 1.83 -12.54
C GLU A 52 -3.66 0.71 -11.48
N LEU A 53 -3.22 0.96 -10.26
CA LEU A 53 -3.36 0.02 -9.15
C LEU A 53 -4.83 -0.18 -8.77
N ALA A 54 -5.60 0.89 -8.63
CA ALA A 54 -7.02 0.84 -8.32
C ALA A 54 -7.80 0.07 -9.40
N ASP A 55 -7.51 0.34 -10.67
CA ASP A 55 -8.12 -0.34 -11.82
C ASP A 55 -7.80 -1.84 -11.82
N LYS A 56 -6.55 -2.23 -11.49
CA LYS A 56 -6.14 -3.64 -11.42
C LYS A 56 -6.81 -4.43 -10.30
N ILE A 57 -7.03 -3.82 -9.15
CA ILE A 57 -7.71 -4.46 -8.01
C ILE A 57 -9.24 -4.32 -8.08
N GLY A 58 -9.76 -3.60 -9.08
CA GLY A 58 -11.18 -3.47 -9.34
C GLY A 58 -11.92 -2.60 -8.32
N ILE A 59 -11.22 -1.63 -7.70
CA ILE A 59 -11.85 -0.70 -6.75
C ILE A 59 -11.73 0.76 -7.23
N PRO A 60 -12.65 1.64 -6.82
CA PRO A 60 -12.49 3.07 -7.07
C PRO A 60 -11.23 3.64 -6.41
N VAL A 61 -10.54 4.58 -7.09
CA VAL A 61 -9.34 5.25 -6.54
C VAL A 61 -9.56 5.87 -5.16
N HIS A 62 -10.74 6.45 -4.89
CA HIS A 62 -11.04 7.05 -3.58
C HIS A 62 -11.12 6.01 -2.46
N SER A 63 -11.36 4.74 -2.77
CA SER A 63 -11.33 3.64 -1.80
C SER A 63 -9.92 3.26 -1.35
N LEU A 64 -8.88 3.80 -2.00
CA LEU A 64 -7.49 3.69 -1.52
C LEU A 64 -7.17 4.68 -0.39
N ILE A 65 -8.05 5.65 -0.13
CA ILE A 65 -7.85 6.65 0.91
C ILE A 65 -8.31 6.06 2.24
N ASN A 66 -7.42 5.99 3.22
CA ASN A 66 -7.81 5.70 4.59
C ASN A 66 -8.42 6.96 5.22
N ALA A 67 -9.75 7.06 5.18
CA ALA A 67 -10.50 8.23 5.66
C ALA A 67 -10.20 8.57 7.15
N GLU A 68 -9.94 7.57 7.98
CA GLU A 68 -9.62 7.76 9.40
C GLU A 68 -8.28 8.50 9.61
N MET A 69 -7.37 8.45 8.63
CA MET A 69 -6.10 9.17 8.69
C MET A 69 -6.16 10.58 8.08
N VAL A 70 -7.24 10.94 7.39
CA VAL A 70 -7.35 12.23 6.68
C VAL A 70 -7.76 13.37 7.61
N GLU A 71 -8.39 13.06 8.76
CA GLU A 71 -8.83 14.08 9.73
C GLU A 71 -7.67 14.93 10.28
N GLU A 72 -6.47 14.35 10.40
CA GLU A 72 -5.26 15.03 10.91
C GLU A 72 -4.67 16.07 9.94
N LEU A 73 -5.06 16.04 8.66
CA LEU A 73 -4.55 16.97 7.64
C LEU A 73 -5.51 18.12 7.32
N SER A 74 -6.67 18.18 8.00
CA SER A 74 -7.55 19.33 7.90
C SER A 74 -6.91 20.53 8.62
N PRO A 75 -6.60 21.65 7.92
CA PRO A 75 -6.11 22.84 8.61
C PRO A 75 -7.22 23.30 9.54
N SER A 76 -6.90 23.42 10.83
CA SER A 76 -7.78 23.96 11.86
C SER A 76 -8.56 25.15 11.27
N ARG A 77 -9.89 25.02 11.17
CA ARG A 77 -10.76 26.17 10.93
C ARG A 77 -10.40 27.19 12.01
N LYS A 78 -9.73 28.29 11.63
CA LYS A 78 -9.49 29.39 12.57
C LYS A 78 -10.86 29.79 13.13
N PRO A 79 -11.02 29.96 14.45
CA PRO A 79 -12.26 30.53 14.97
C PRO A 79 -12.42 31.91 14.33
N ASN A 80 -13.56 32.16 13.70
CA ASN A 80 -13.91 33.49 13.26
C ASN A 80 -13.95 34.40 14.49
N CYS A 81 -13.12 35.44 14.49
CA CYS A 81 -13.32 36.63 15.32
C CYS A 81 -14.46 37.47 14.76
#